data_AF-T1I4I9-F1
#
_entry.id   AF-T1I4I9-F1
#
_cell.length_a   1.000
_cell.length_b   1.000
_cell.length_c   1.000
_cell.angle_alpha   90.00
_cell.angle_beta   90.00
_cell.angle_gamma   90.00
#
_symmetry.space_group_name_H-M   'P 1'
#
loop_
_entity.id
_entity.type
_entity.pdbx_description
1 polymer ?
#
loop_
_entity_poly.entity_id
_entity_poly.type
_entity_poly.pdbx_seq_one_letter_code
_entity_poly.pdbx_strand_id
1 'polypeptide(L)'
;MTNQLIPVFNGTISNEATLLCDARKLHEFLDVRRDFSTWIKNRVTEYGFIENADYILVHQSGGIKNTRGGDRRSKDYHLTLNTAKEL
;
A
#
# COMPACT_ATOMS: atom_id res chain seq x y z
N MET A 1 -11.62 -19.35 16.43
CA MET A 1 -11.83 -17.97 15.93
C MET A 1 -10.54 -17.54 15.26
N THR A 2 -10.53 -17.38 13.94
CA THR A 2 -9.30 -16.99 13.23
C THR A 2 -9.12 -15.50 13.40
N ASN A 3 -8.24 -15.12 14.33
CA ASN A 3 -7.74 -13.74 14.46
C ASN A 3 -6.94 -13.44 13.19
N GLN A 4 -7.62 -13.03 12.12
CA GLN A 4 -6.94 -12.67 10.88
C GLN A 4 -6.18 -11.37 11.13
N LEU A 5 -4.90 -11.53 11.45
CA LEU A 5 -3.95 -10.44 11.62
C LEU A 5 -3.39 -10.10 10.24
N ILE A 6 -3.43 -8.82 9.89
CA ILE A 6 -2.74 -8.34 8.70
C ILE A 6 -1.24 -8.47 8.95
N PRO A 7 -0.47 -9.12 8.05
CA PRO A 7 0.96 -9.27 8.24
C PRO A 7 1.65 -7.92 8.08
N VAL A 8 2.43 -7.55 9.10
CA VAL A 8 3.26 -6.34 9.12
C VAL A 8 4.73 -6.75 8.99
N PHE A 9 5.56 -5.86 8.46
CA PHE A 9 6.99 -6.09 8.27
C PHE A 9 7.79 -4.86 8.67
N ASN A 10 9.06 -5.06 9.02
CA ASN A 10 9.96 -3.96 9.29
C ASN A 10 10.38 -3.30 7.97
N GLY A 11 10.23 -1.99 7.89
CA GLY A 11 10.74 -1.17 6.80
C GLY A 11 11.34 0.12 7.33
N THR A 12 11.80 0.97 6.42
CA THR A 12 12.42 2.24 6.77
C THR A 12 11.66 3.37 6.10
N ILE A 13 11.09 4.28 6.89
CA ILE A 13 10.44 5.52 6.45
C ILE A 13 11.25 6.68 6.99
N SER A 14 11.54 7.69 6.18
CA SER A 14 12.33 8.85 6.62
C SER A 14 13.65 8.48 7.33
N ASN A 15 14.29 7.39 6.91
CA ASN A 15 15.52 6.83 7.52
C ASN A 15 15.35 6.27 8.95
N GLU A 16 14.11 6.10 9.42
CA GLU A 16 13.77 5.46 10.70
C GLU A 16 13.17 4.08 10.48
N ALA A 17 13.60 3.11 11.28
CA ALA A 17 13.04 1.76 11.27
C ALA A 17 11.63 1.79 11.86
N THR A 18 10.62 1.44 11.06
CA THR A 18 9.22 1.43 11.46
C THR A 18 8.53 0.16 10.96
N LEU A 19 7.40 -0.16 11.58
CA LEU A 19 6.54 -1.24 11.11
C LEU A 19 5.64 -0.73 10.00
N LEU A 20 5.68 -1.42 8.88
CA LEU A 20 4.89 -1.16 7.70
C LEU A 20 3.89 -2.29 7.46
N CYS A 21 2.79 -1.92 6.82
CA CYS A 21 1.71 -2.80 6.42
C CYS A 21 1.52 -2.69 4.91
N ASP A 22 1.28 -3.82 4.25
CA ASP A 22 0.97 -3.85 2.82
C ASP A 22 -0.48 -3.40 2.60
N ALA A 23 -0.67 -2.27 1.91
CA ALA A 23 -1.98 -1.72 1.64
C ALA A 23 -2.87 -2.65 0.80
N ARG A 24 -2.29 -3.51 -0.07
CA ARG A 24 -3.08 -4.49 -0.83
C ARG A 24 -3.68 -5.55 0.09
N LYS A 25 -2.88 -6.05 1.03
CA LYS A 25 -3.37 -7.01 2.02
C LYS A 25 -4.39 -6.39 2.96
N LEU A 26 -4.19 -5.13 3.35
CA LEU A 26 -5.19 -4.37 4.11
C LEU A 26 -6.49 -4.22 3.32
N HIS A 27 -6.43 -3.88 2.04
CA HIS A 27 -7.59 -3.76 1.17
C HIS A 27 -8.39 -5.07 1.03
N GLU A 28 -7.68 -6.18 0.83
CA GLU A 28 -8.27 -7.52 0.75
C GLU A 28 -8.87 -7.93 2.10
N PHE A 29 -8.18 -7.64 3.20
CA PHE A 29 -8.67 -7.92 4.55
C PHE A 29 -9.93 -7.13 4.90
N LEU A 30 -10.02 -5.87 4.50
CA LEU A 30 -11.20 -5.02 4.68
C LEU A 30 -12.35 -5.37 3.72
N ASP A 31 -12.15 -6.31 2.79
CA ASP A 31 -13.11 -6.71 1.74
C ASP A 31 -13.69 -5.51 0.98
N VAL A 32 -12.83 -4.54 0.66
CA VAL A 32 -13.25 -3.33 -0.03
C VAL A 32 -13.56 -3.67 -1.49
N ARG A 33 -14.80 -3.41 -1.91
CA ARG A 33 -15.28 -3.69 -3.27
C ARG A 33 -14.72 -2.78 -4.36
N ARG A 34 -14.09 -1.66 -3.97
CA ARG A 34 -13.53 -0.68 -4.90
C ARG A 34 -12.18 -1.16 -5.43
N ASP A 35 -11.79 -0.75 -6.63
CA ASP A 35 -10.45 -1.07 -7.12
C ASP A 35 -9.37 -0.46 -6.22
N PHE A 36 -8.36 -1.26 -5.85
CA PHE A 36 -7.27 -0.88 -4.95
C PHE A 36 -6.64 0.47 -5.31
N SER A 37 -6.31 0.70 -6.58
CA SER A 37 -5.66 1.93 -7.02
C SER A 37 -6.54 3.18 -6.84
N THR A 38 -7.85 3.05 -6.97
CA THR A 38 -8.79 4.15 -6.75
C THR A 38 -9.01 4.34 -5.26
N TRP A 39 -9.15 3.25 -4.52
CA TRP A 39 -9.33 3.28 -3.07
C TRP A 39 -8.14 3.94 -2.37
N ILE A 40 -6.91 3.47 -2.60
CA ILE A 40 -5.73 3.99 -1.89
C ILE A 40 -5.46 5.46 -2.22
N LYS A 41 -5.67 5.88 -3.47
CA LYS A 41 -5.54 7.29 -3.86
C LYS A 41 -6.56 8.16 -3.14
N ASN A 42 -7.82 7.73 -3.11
CA ASN A 42 -8.85 8.47 -2.38
C ASN A 42 -8.50 8.60 -0.91
N ARG A 43 -8.02 7.53 -0.28
CA ARG A 43 -7.60 7.54 1.13
C ARG A 43 -6.42 8.48 1.37
N VAL A 44 -5.38 8.42 0.54
CA VAL A 44 -4.24 9.34 0.63
C VAL A 44 -4.68 10.80 0.49
N THR A 45 -5.59 11.10 -0.44
CA THR A 45 -6.12 12.46 -0.64
C THR A 45 -7.06 12.91 0.48
N GLU A 46 -7.95 12.03 0.95
CA GLU A 46 -8.95 12.31 1.99
C GLU A 46 -8.29 12.62 3.35
N TYR A 47 -7.28 11.83 3.73
CA TYR A 47 -6.56 12.01 4.98
C TYR A 47 -5.31 12.90 4.85
N GLY A 48 -4.91 13.26 3.64
CA GLY A 48 -3.73 14.10 3.39
C GLY A 48 -2.40 13.41 3.68
N PHE A 49 -2.32 12.09 3.48
CA PHE A 49 -1.10 11.31 3.75
C PHE A 49 0.08 11.76 2.87
N ILE A 50 1.27 11.79 3.46
CA ILE A 50 2.50 12.26 2.82
C ILE A 50 3.41 11.07 2.47
N GLU A 51 3.90 11.05 1.23
CA GLU A 51 4.87 10.06 0.77
C GLU A 51 6.20 10.19 1.53
N ASN A 52 6.78 9.07 1.94
CA ASN A 52 7.97 8.95 2.80
C ASN A 52 7.78 9.40 4.26
N ALA A 53 6.56 9.71 4.70
CA ALA A 53 6.21 9.94 6.11
C ALA A 53 5.11 8.97 6.56
N ASP A 54 4.01 8.92 5.81
CA ASP A 54 2.82 8.12 6.12
C ASP A 54 2.75 6.82 5.32
N TYR A 55 3.30 6.84 4.11
CA TYR A 55 3.37 5.70 3.22
C TYR A 55 4.60 5.74 2.31
N ILE A 56 4.98 4.59 1.75
CA ILE A 56 5.98 4.46 0.69
C ILE A 56 5.32 3.86 -0.55
N LEU A 57 5.64 4.43 -1.72
CA LEU A 57 5.29 3.83 -3.00
C LEU A 57 6.30 2.75 -3.37
N VAL A 58 5.84 1.52 -3.55
CA VAL A 58 6.66 0.41 -4.03
C VAL A 58 6.28 0.10 -5.47
N HIS A 59 7.27 0.21 -6.35
CA HIS A 59 7.10 -0.23 -7.73
C HIS A 59 7.35 -1.72 -7.81
N GLN A 60 6.32 -2.51 -8.17
CA GLN A 60 6.57 -3.87 -8.60
C GLN A 60 7.35 -3.79 -9.91
N SER A 61 8.59 -4.30 -9.88
CA SER A 61 9.40 -4.51 -11.09
C SER A 61 8.80 -5.67 -11.88
N GLY A 62 7.64 -5.46 -12.48
CA GLY A 62 7.06 -6.35 -13.46
C GLY A 62 7.87 -6.22 -14.73
N GLY A 63 8.60 -7.27 -15.10
CA GLY A 63 9.43 -7.30 -16.30
C GLY A 63 8.68 -6.76 -17.51
N ILE A 64 9.35 -5.89 -18.26
CA ILE A 64 8.83 -5.21 -19.43
C ILE A 64 8.28 -6.25 -20.42
N LYS A 65 6.96 -6.44 -20.47
CA LYS A 65 6.33 -7.21 -21.56
C LYS A 65 6.17 -6.29 -22.77
N ASN A 66 7.28 -6.12 -23.49
CA ASN A 66 7.33 -5.47 -24.80
C ASN A 66 6.58 -6.31 -25.83
N THR A 67 5.26 -6.16 -25.92
CA THR A 67 4.49 -6.48 -27.13
C THR A 67 3.10 -5.84 -27.00
N ARG A 68 2.98 -4.59 -27.46
CA ARG A 68 1.69 -3.88 -27.66
C ARG A 68 0.80 -3.74 -26.41
N GLY A 69 1.14 -2.80 -25.54
CA GLY A 69 0.17 -2.24 -24.58
C GLY A 69 0.74 -1.97 -23.20
N GLY A 70 1.10 -0.71 -22.95
CA GLY A 70 1.16 -0.07 -21.63
C GLY A 70 2.12 -0.67 -20.60
N ASP A 71 3.06 0.14 -20.12
CA ASP A 71 3.90 -0.17 -18.96
C ASP A 71 3.01 -0.43 -17.72
N ARG A 72 2.70 -1.71 -17.47
CA ARG A 72 1.78 -2.13 -16.41
C ARG A 72 2.52 -2.25 -15.07
N ARG A 73 3.33 -1.25 -14.72
CA ARG A 73 3.96 -1.13 -13.38
C ARG A 73 2.84 -1.02 -12.35
N SER A 74 2.57 -2.12 -11.66
CA SER A 74 1.69 -2.09 -10.49
C SER A 74 2.36 -1.26 -9.41
N LYS A 75 1.65 -0.26 -8.92
CA LYS A 75 2.04 0.55 -7.77
C LYS A 75 1.47 -0.11 -6.52
N ASP A 76 2.35 -0.55 -5.63
CA ASP A 76 2.01 -0.98 -4.29
C ASP A 76 2.29 0.13 -3.30
N TYR A 77 1.62 0.08 -2.16
CA TYR A 77 1.72 1.08 -1.12
C TYR A 77 2.01 0.36 0.19
N HIS A 78 3.07 0.79 0.86
CA HIS A 78 3.39 0.35 2.20
C HIS A 78 3.03 1.47 3.17
N LEU A 79 2.07 1.21 4.05
CA LEU A 79 1.54 2.17 5.02
C LEU A 79 2.21 1.98 6.37
N THR A 80 2.42 3.05 7.13
CA THR A 80 2.75 2.91 8.56
C THR A 80 1.58 2.27 9.31
N LEU A 81 1.84 1.68 10.48
CA LEU A 81 0.76 1.18 11.34
C LEU A 81 -0.22 2.28 11.73
N ASN A 82 0.28 3.50 11.96
CA ASN A 82 -0.54 4.65 12.32
C ASN A 82 -1.47 5.09 11.20
N THR A 83 -1.12 4.86 9.93
CA THR A 83 -1.98 5.21 8.81
C THR A 83 -2.89 4.04 8.45
N ALA A 84 -2.39 2.81 8.55
CA ALA A 84 -3.19 1.60 8.34
C ALA A 84 -4.35 1.46 9.35
N LYS A 85 -4.19 1.91 10.61
CA LYS A 85 -5.26 1.85 11.63
C LYS A 85 -6.40 2.86 11.39
N GLU A 86 -6.17 3.89 10.58
CA GLU A 86 -7.16 4.95 10.30
C GLU A 86 -8.05 4.60 9.09
N LEU A 87 -7.80 3.47 8.42
CA LEU A 87 -8.46 3.00 7.19
C LEU A 87 -9.50 1.92 7.43
#